data_AF-A0A520GDW2-F1
#
_entry.id   AF-A0A520GDW2-F1
#
_cell.length_a   1.000
_cell.length_b   1.000
_cell.length_c   1.000
_cell.angle_alpha   90.00
_cell.angle_beta   90.00
_cell.angle_gamma   90.00
#
_symmetry.space_group_name_H-M   'P 1'
#
loop_
_entity.id
_entity.type
_entity.pdbx_description
1 polymer ?
#
loop_
_entity_poly.entity_id
_entity_poly.type
_entity_poly.pdbx_seq_one_letter_code
_entity_poly.pdbx_strand_id
1 'polypeptide(L)'
;RYGQGRLAPAAGTPESLRYRYWLHFAEGSAMSPLLLKLVFDKIESSKMPFFAKPIAKAIAGKAKSSFVMPNINAHLDYMEGELGKSRWFAGEEFSGADIQMSFPIEAAQARGGLDKARPKLMAYLERIHARPAYKKALERGGPYGLLS
;
A
#
# COMPACT_ATOMS: atom_id res chain seq x y z
N ARG A 1 -17.95 -22.03 -1.65
CA ARG A 1 -16.66 -21.31 -1.47
C ARG A 1 -15.85 -21.49 -2.75
N TYR A 2 -15.40 -20.41 -3.40
CA TYR A 2 -14.58 -20.49 -4.61
C TYR A 2 -13.09 -20.71 -4.25
N GLY A 3 -12.30 -21.26 -5.19
CA GLY A 3 -10.84 -21.41 -5.01
C GLY A 3 -10.37 -22.68 -4.30
N GLN A 4 -11.26 -23.54 -3.76
CA GLN A 4 -10.90 -24.78 -3.04
C GLN A 4 -9.90 -24.55 -1.87
N GLY A 5 -10.03 -23.44 -1.14
CA GLY A 5 -9.09 -23.09 -0.05
C GLY A 5 -7.82 -22.38 -0.52
N ARG A 6 -7.64 -22.17 -1.82
CA ARG A 6 -6.55 -21.33 -2.33
C ARG A 6 -6.81 -19.86 -2.00
N LEU A 7 -5.74 -19.16 -1.62
CA LEU A 7 -5.72 -17.72 -1.29
C LEU A 7 -6.45 -17.31 -0.01
N ALA A 8 -6.95 -18.25 0.79
CA ALA A 8 -7.52 -17.94 2.10
C ALA A 8 -7.13 -19.04 3.09
N PRO A 9 -6.52 -18.72 4.24
CA PRO A 9 -6.21 -19.71 5.27
C PRO A 9 -7.47 -20.46 5.75
N ALA A 10 -7.26 -21.67 6.29
CA ALA A 10 -8.34 -22.48 6.83
C ALA A 10 -9.10 -21.73 7.94
N ALA A 11 -10.43 -21.80 7.93
CA ALA A 11 -11.26 -21.10 8.90
C ALA A 11 -10.96 -21.58 10.33
N GLY A 12 -10.99 -20.67 11.30
CA GLY A 12 -10.74 -20.97 12.71
C GLY A 12 -9.26 -21.01 13.11
N THR A 13 -8.34 -20.84 12.15
CA THR A 13 -6.90 -20.73 12.43
C THR A 13 -6.50 -19.29 12.79
N PRO A 14 -5.38 -19.08 13.52
CA PRO A 14 -4.80 -17.75 13.72
C PRO A 14 -4.52 -17.00 12.42
N GLU A 15 -4.11 -17.71 11.37
CA GLU A 15 -3.85 -17.16 10.04
C GLU A 15 -5.14 -16.61 9.40
N SER A 16 -6.29 -17.26 9.63
CA SER A 16 -7.58 -16.77 9.14
C SER A 16 -8.02 -15.45 9.80
N LEU A 17 -7.57 -15.18 11.03
CA LEU A 17 -7.77 -13.90 11.70
C LEU A 17 -6.86 -12.84 11.08
N ARG A 18 -5.56 -13.14 10.92
CA ARG A 18 -4.60 -12.24 10.27
C ARG A 18 -5.01 -11.91 8.84
N TYR A 19 -5.46 -12.89 8.08
CA TYR A 19 -5.97 -12.73 6.72
C TYR A 19 -7.08 -11.68 6.64
N ARG A 20 -8.11 -11.79 7.50
CA ARG A 20 -9.22 -10.82 7.54
C ARG A 20 -8.75 -9.44 7.97
N TYR A 21 -7.87 -9.38 8.98
CA TYR A 21 -7.30 -8.12 9.43
C TYR A 21 -6.60 -7.39 8.27
N TRP A 22 -5.70 -8.06 7.57
CA TRP A 22 -4.91 -7.43 6.50
C TRP A 22 -5.72 -7.08 5.25
N LEU A 23 -6.75 -7.87 4.93
CA LEU A 23 -7.71 -7.49 3.88
C LEU A 23 -8.36 -6.14 4.17
N HIS A 24 -8.88 -5.94 5.39
CA HIS A 24 -9.55 -4.70 5.75
C HIS A 24 -8.57 -3.55 6.04
N PHE A 25 -7.40 -3.86 6.62
CA PHE A 25 -6.37 -2.86 6.89
C PHE A 25 -5.88 -2.18 5.61
N ALA A 26 -5.71 -2.94 4.52
CA ALA A 26 -5.29 -2.41 3.24
C ALA A 26 -6.20 -1.26 2.76
N GLU A 27 -7.51 -1.50 2.77
CA GLU A 27 -8.51 -0.55 2.26
C GLU A 27 -8.86 0.52 3.28
N GLY A 28 -9.20 0.13 4.51
CA GLY A 28 -9.74 1.05 5.52
C GLY A 28 -8.68 1.88 6.25
N SER A 29 -7.42 1.42 6.27
CA SER A 29 -6.34 2.10 7.00
C SER A 29 -5.22 2.58 6.09
N ALA A 30 -4.54 1.68 5.38
CA ALA A 30 -3.32 2.02 4.65
C ALA A 30 -3.57 2.92 3.42
N MET A 31 -4.65 2.67 2.66
CA MET A 31 -4.96 3.45 1.45
C MET A 31 -5.45 4.87 1.74
N SER A 32 -6.16 5.08 2.85
CA SER A 32 -6.76 6.38 3.21
C SER A 32 -5.76 7.56 3.20
N PRO A 33 -4.62 7.51 3.92
CA PRO A 33 -3.65 8.60 3.90
C PRO A 33 -2.89 8.69 2.55
N LEU A 34 -2.73 7.59 1.81
CA LEU A 34 -2.14 7.62 0.47
C LEU A 34 -3.05 8.33 -0.55
N LEU A 35 -4.37 8.19 -0.40
CA LEU A 35 -5.35 8.95 -1.18
C LEU A 35 -5.31 10.43 -0.83
N LEU A 36 -5.29 10.78 0.47
CA LEU A 36 -5.16 12.17 0.89
C LEU A 36 -3.89 12.81 0.34
N LYS A 37 -2.76 12.08 0.37
CA LYS A 37 -1.51 12.54 -0.22
C LYS A 37 -1.67 12.83 -1.72
N LEU A 38 -2.27 11.92 -2.47
CA LEU A 38 -2.53 12.11 -3.90
C LEU A 38 -3.37 13.38 -4.16
N VAL A 39 -4.43 13.60 -3.36
CA VAL A 39 -5.29 14.78 -3.49
C VAL A 39 -4.51 16.06 -3.22
N PHE A 40 -3.72 16.12 -2.15
CA PHE A 40 -2.92 17.32 -1.83
C PHE A 40 -1.82 17.58 -2.86
N ASP A 41 -1.14 16.53 -3.36
CA ASP A 41 -0.15 16.65 -4.44
C ASP A 41 -0.82 17.17 -5.74
N LYS A 42 -2.08 16.79 -6.00
CA LYS A 42 -2.86 17.31 -7.12
C LYS A 42 -3.22 18.79 -6.93
N ILE A 43 -3.60 19.21 -5.72
CA ILE A 43 -3.90 20.62 -5.42
C ILE A 43 -2.66 21.49 -5.70
N GLU A 44 -1.47 21.06 -5.29
CA GLU A 44 -0.22 21.81 -5.47
C GLU A 44 0.20 21.97 -6.94
N SER A 45 -0.17 21.01 -7.79
CA SER A 45 0.13 20.98 -9.22
C SER A 45 -1.00 21.52 -10.10
N SER A 46 -2.16 21.83 -9.53
CA SER A 46 -3.32 22.33 -10.27
C SER A 46 -3.11 23.74 -10.81
N LYS A 47 -3.69 24.03 -11.98
CA LYS A 47 -3.69 25.36 -12.58
C LYS A 47 -4.52 26.31 -11.71
N MET A 48 -3.91 27.36 -11.21
CA MET A 48 -4.55 28.38 -10.36
C MET A 48 -3.95 29.76 -10.66
N PRO A 49 -4.70 30.85 -10.42
CA PRO A 49 -4.15 32.21 -10.46
C PRO A 49 -2.94 32.36 -9.54
N PHE A 50 -1.97 33.19 -9.92
CA PHE A 50 -0.70 33.31 -9.21
C PHE A 50 -0.84 33.76 -7.75
N PHE A 51 -1.90 34.51 -7.42
CA PHE A 51 -2.17 34.98 -6.05
C PHE A 51 -2.75 33.89 -5.15
N ALA A 52 -3.53 32.95 -5.69
CA ALA A 52 -4.14 31.86 -4.92
C ALA A 52 -3.15 30.69 -4.70
N LYS A 53 -2.23 30.50 -5.66
CA LYS A 53 -1.29 29.36 -5.67
C LYS A 53 -0.41 29.26 -4.41
N PRO A 54 0.18 30.34 -3.85
CA PRO A 54 0.98 30.26 -2.63
C PRO A 54 0.16 29.79 -1.42
N ILE A 55 -1.07 30.29 -1.27
CA ILE A 55 -1.96 29.96 -0.14
C ILE A 55 -2.36 28.48 -0.21
N ALA A 56 -2.80 28.02 -1.38
CA ALA A 56 -3.17 26.63 -1.58
C ALA A 56 -1.98 25.67 -1.31
N LYS A 57 -0.78 26.01 -1.79
CA LYS A 57 0.44 25.25 -1.52
C LYS A 57 0.80 25.23 -0.03
N ALA A 58 0.65 26.34 0.67
CA ALA A 58 0.94 26.41 2.10
C ALA A 58 0.02 25.49 2.92
N ILE A 59 -1.29 25.51 2.63
CA ILE A 59 -2.27 24.66 3.30
C ILE A 59 -2.01 23.18 2.97
N ALA A 60 -1.81 22.85 1.69
CA ALA A 60 -1.53 21.48 1.26
C ALA A 60 -0.22 20.94 1.89
N GLY A 61 0.84 21.73 1.87
CA GLY A 61 2.12 21.39 2.49
C GLY A 61 2.00 21.20 4.01
N LYS A 62 1.22 22.06 4.69
CA LYS A 62 0.96 21.91 6.12
C LYS A 62 0.18 20.63 6.43
N ALA A 63 -0.92 20.36 5.73
CA ALA A 63 -1.71 19.14 5.92
C ALA A 63 -0.88 17.88 5.67
N LYS A 64 -0.04 17.89 4.63
CA LYS A 64 0.86 16.78 4.33
C LYS A 64 1.88 16.56 5.45
N SER A 65 2.57 17.62 5.89
CA SER A 65 3.64 17.50 6.90
C SER A 65 3.10 17.20 8.30
N SER A 66 1.96 17.76 8.71
CA SER A 66 1.46 17.62 10.07
C SER A 66 0.61 16.37 10.31
N PHE A 67 -0.02 15.82 9.27
CA PHE A 67 -0.98 14.73 9.42
C PHE A 67 -0.75 13.59 8.44
N VAL A 68 -0.68 13.86 7.13
CA VAL A 68 -0.69 12.78 6.13
C VAL A 68 0.60 11.96 6.17
N MET A 69 1.77 12.58 6.08
CA MET A 69 3.05 11.87 6.07
C MET A 69 3.34 11.14 7.39
N PRO A 70 3.07 11.72 8.58
CA PRO A 70 3.17 10.98 9.84
C PRO A 70 2.33 9.69 9.86
N ASN A 71 1.09 9.74 9.36
CA ASN A 71 0.23 8.55 9.29
C ASN A 71 0.75 7.52 8.28
N ILE A 72 1.21 7.95 7.10
CA ILE A 72 1.83 7.03 6.12
C ILE A 72 3.05 6.35 6.75
N ASN A 73 3.94 7.11 7.39
CA ASN A 73 5.13 6.56 8.03
C ASN A 73 4.77 5.57 9.14
N ALA A 74 3.82 5.91 10.01
CA ALA A 74 3.36 5.00 11.06
C ALA A 74 2.80 3.68 10.50
N HIS A 75 2.02 3.72 9.42
CA HIS A 75 1.56 2.51 8.76
C HIS A 75 2.69 1.71 8.12
N LEU A 76 3.64 2.38 7.46
CA LEU A 76 4.79 1.72 6.87
C LEU A 76 5.66 1.04 7.93
N ASP A 77 5.90 1.70 9.06
CA ASP A 77 6.69 1.14 10.15
C ASP A 77 5.95 -0.04 10.82
N TYR A 78 4.63 0.05 10.95
CA TYR A 78 3.81 -1.06 11.43
C TYR A 78 3.86 -2.27 10.48
N MET A 79 3.66 -2.06 9.17
CA MET A 79 3.74 -3.13 8.18
C MET A 79 5.14 -3.75 8.10
N GLU A 80 6.20 -2.94 8.20
CA GLU A 80 7.59 -3.40 8.27
C GLU A 80 7.87 -4.24 9.53
N GLY A 81 7.21 -3.93 10.65
CA GLY A 81 7.29 -4.73 11.88
C GLY A 81 6.52 -6.05 11.80
N GLU A 82 5.43 -6.08 11.04
CA GLU A 82 4.61 -7.28 10.82
C GLU A 82 5.24 -8.23 9.80
N LEU A 83 5.80 -7.68 8.73
CA LEU A 83 6.69 -8.44 7.86
C LEU A 83 7.96 -8.81 8.64
N GLY A 84 8.33 -10.07 8.62
CA GLY A 84 9.41 -10.61 9.46
C GLY A 84 8.92 -11.38 10.69
N LYS A 85 7.63 -11.30 11.04
CA LYS A 85 6.99 -12.32 11.89
C LYS A 85 6.64 -13.57 11.09
N SER A 86 6.37 -13.38 9.80
CA SER A 86 6.05 -14.41 8.82
C SER A 86 6.46 -13.96 7.42
N ARG A 87 6.50 -14.90 6.48
CA ARG A 87 6.85 -14.62 5.08
C ARG A 87 5.86 -13.67 4.39
N TRP A 88 4.57 -13.88 4.60
CA TRP A 88 3.46 -13.09 4.06
C TRP A 88 2.65 -12.48 5.20
N PHE A 89 1.73 -11.55 4.89
CA PHE A 89 0.98 -10.84 5.93
C PHE A 89 0.10 -11.76 6.79
N ALA A 90 -0.52 -12.74 6.14
CA ALA A 90 -1.41 -13.70 6.79
C ALA A 90 -0.72 -14.97 7.33
N GLY A 91 0.59 -15.15 7.10
CA GLY A 91 1.33 -16.34 7.52
C GLY A 91 2.42 -16.74 6.53
N GLU A 92 2.77 -18.03 6.47
CA GLU A 92 3.82 -18.55 5.59
C GLU A 92 3.38 -18.76 4.14
N GLU A 93 2.07 -18.83 3.91
CA GLU A 93 1.48 -18.99 2.59
C GLU A 93 0.89 -17.68 2.06
N PHE A 94 1.02 -17.48 0.75
CA PHE A 94 0.45 -16.32 0.08
C PHE A 94 -1.08 -16.40 0.06
N SER A 95 -1.73 -15.26 0.30
CA SER A 95 -3.18 -15.18 0.36
C SER A 95 -3.73 -13.96 -0.38
N GLY A 96 -5.06 -13.84 -0.42
CA GLY A 96 -5.76 -12.64 -0.87
C GLY A 96 -5.40 -11.40 -0.06
N ALA A 97 -4.96 -11.55 1.19
CA ALA A 97 -4.46 -10.41 1.97
C ALA A 97 -3.22 -9.79 1.31
N ASP A 98 -2.32 -10.59 0.75
CA ASP A 98 -1.12 -10.09 0.07
C ASP A 98 -1.44 -9.48 -1.30
N ILE A 99 -2.49 -9.98 -1.98
CA ILE A 99 -3.01 -9.31 -3.17
C ILE A 99 -3.50 -7.92 -2.79
N GLN A 100 -4.34 -7.82 -1.75
CA GLN A 100 -4.90 -6.53 -1.33
C GLN A 100 -3.83 -5.57 -0.81
N MET A 101 -2.87 -6.06 -0.01
CA MET A 101 -1.79 -5.26 0.56
C MET A 101 -0.75 -4.81 -0.47
N SER A 102 -0.63 -5.49 -1.62
CA SER A 102 0.28 -5.06 -2.68
C SER A 102 -0.04 -3.63 -3.16
N PHE A 103 -1.31 -3.29 -3.34
CA PHE A 103 -1.74 -1.97 -3.82
C PHE A 103 -1.29 -0.79 -2.95
N PRO A 104 -1.57 -0.73 -1.62
CA PRO A 104 -1.10 0.36 -0.79
C PRO A 104 0.43 0.40 -0.68
N ILE A 105 1.10 -0.76 -0.68
CA ILE A 105 2.56 -0.80 -0.57
C ILE A 105 3.23 -0.29 -1.86
N GLU A 106 2.71 -0.66 -3.04
CA GLU A 106 3.16 -0.10 -4.33
C GLU A 106 2.86 1.40 -4.43
N ALA A 107 1.68 1.83 -4.01
CA ALA A 107 1.34 3.25 -3.95
C ALA A 107 2.28 4.01 -2.98
N ALA A 108 2.65 3.39 -1.86
CA ALA A 108 3.60 3.97 -0.93
C ALA A 108 5.02 4.05 -1.52
N GLN A 109 5.44 3.06 -2.30
CA GLN A 109 6.72 3.11 -3.02
C GLN A 109 6.73 4.22 -4.06
N ALA A 110 5.66 4.34 -4.85
CA ALA A 110 5.56 5.31 -5.93
C ALA A 110 5.50 6.76 -5.44
N ARG A 111 4.78 7.01 -4.35
CA ARG A 111 4.54 8.38 -3.86
C ARG A 111 4.51 8.53 -2.33
N GLY A 112 4.27 7.47 -1.56
CA GLY A 112 4.12 7.55 -0.10
C GLY A 112 5.43 7.63 0.69
N GLY A 113 6.60 7.51 0.05
CA GLY A 113 7.90 7.56 0.73
C GLY A 113 8.35 6.22 1.33
N LEU A 114 7.84 5.10 0.81
CA LEU A 114 8.46 3.80 1.05
C LEU A 114 9.76 3.71 0.25
N ASP A 115 10.86 3.44 0.94
CA ASP A 115 12.20 3.31 0.37
C ASP A 115 13.00 2.19 1.07
N LYS A 116 14.32 2.15 0.82
CA LYS A 116 15.24 1.15 1.35
C LYS A 116 15.43 1.20 2.87
N ALA A 117 14.93 2.22 3.57
CA ALA A 117 14.92 2.24 5.03
C ALA A 117 13.98 1.17 5.62
N ARG A 118 13.07 0.63 4.80
CA ARG A 118 12.14 -0.46 5.18
C ARG A 118 12.39 -1.70 4.32
N PRO A 119 13.50 -2.43 4.59
CA PRO A 119 13.99 -3.47 3.71
C PRO A 119 13.03 -4.65 3.56
N LYS A 120 12.20 -4.98 4.56
CA LYS A 120 11.29 -6.12 4.46
C LYS A 120 10.09 -5.83 3.57
N LEU A 121 9.57 -4.60 3.60
CA LEU A 121 8.57 -4.12 2.65
C LEU A 121 9.12 -4.09 1.23
N MET A 122 10.36 -3.64 1.04
CA MET A 122 11.02 -3.70 -0.26
C MET A 122 11.18 -5.14 -0.76
N ALA A 123 11.67 -6.06 0.09
CA ALA A 123 11.79 -7.47 -0.24
C ALA A 123 10.43 -8.15 -0.47
N TYR A 124 9.37 -7.68 0.19
CA TYR A 124 8.00 -8.13 -0.05
C TYR A 124 7.52 -7.72 -1.45
N LEU A 125 7.74 -6.46 -1.86
CA LEU A 125 7.40 -5.99 -3.21
C LEU A 125 8.12 -6.81 -4.28
N GLU A 126 9.44 -6.97 -4.14
CA GLU A 126 10.23 -7.81 -5.06
C GLU A 126 9.67 -9.21 -5.18
N ARG A 127 9.30 -9.82 -4.04
CA ARG A 127 8.72 -11.16 -3.99
C ARG A 127 7.35 -11.23 -4.68
N ILE A 128 6.50 -10.22 -4.52
CA ILE A 128 5.21 -10.15 -5.22
C ILE A 128 5.41 -9.99 -6.72
N HIS A 129 6.26 -9.07 -7.15
CA HIS A 129 6.54 -8.79 -8.56
C HIS A 129 7.19 -9.98 -9.27
N ALA A 130 7.97 -10.79 -8.54
CA ALA A 130 8.58 -12.00 -9.07
C ALA A 130 7.55 -13.11 -9.39
N ARG A 131 6.32 -13.07 -8.84
CA ARG A 131 5.33 -14.13 -9.02
C ARG A 131 4.90 -14.24 -10.48
N PRO A 132 4.88 -15.44 -11.08
CA PRO A 132 4.39 -15.63 -12.45
C PRO A 132 2.95 -15.14 -12.66
N ALA A 133 2.08 -15.29 -11.65
CA ALA A 133 0.71 -14.81 -11.69
C ALA A 133 0.62 -13.27 -11.72
N TYR A 134 1.53 -12.57 -11.04
CA TYR A 134 1.58 -11.10 -11.07
C TYR A 134 1.99 -10.62 -12.47
N LYS A 135 3.04 -11.20 -13.05
CA LYS A 135 3.49 -10.89 -14.42
C LYS A 135 2.38 -11.11 -15.45
N LYS A 136 1.68 -12.25 -15.38
CA LYS A 136 0.52 -12.53 -16.24
C LYS A 136 -0.64 -11.54 -16.04
N ALA A 137 -0.84 -11.05 -14.81
CA ALA A 137 -1.85 -10.04 -14.55
C ALA A 137 -1.49 -8.71 -15.22
N LEU A 138 -0.21 -8.32 -15.22
CA LEU A 138 0.27 -7.13 -15.96
C LEU A 138 0.11 -7.28 -17.47
N GLU A 139 0.46 -8.45 -18.03
CA GLU A 139 0.31 -8.72 -19.47
C GLU A 139 -1.15 -8.58 -19.93
N ARG A 140 -2.11 -9.01 -19.10
CA ARG A 140 -3.55 -8.96 -19.44
C ARG A 140 -4.22 -7.65 -19.07
N GLY A 141 -3.80 -7.03 -17.96
CA GLY A 141 -4.37 -5.81 -17.42
C GLY A 141 -3.81 -4.52 -18.02
N GLY A 142 -2.74 -4.62 -18.80
CA GLY A 142 -1.97 -3.48 -19.29
C GLY A 142 -0.92 -3.01 -18.27
N PRO A 143 -0.03 -2.08 -18.66
CA PRO A 143 1.03 -1.59 -17.79
C PRO A 143 0.45 -0.97 -16.51
N TYR A 144 1.02 -1.35 -15.37
CA TYR A 144 0.60 -0.84 -14.07
C TYR A 144 1.17 0.56 -13.85
N GLY A 145 0.35 1.57 -14.14
CA GLY A 145 0.74 2.99 -14.19
C GLY A 145 1.20 3.62 -12.88
N LEU A 146 1.27 2.87 -11.77
CA LEU A 146 1.87 3.32 -10.52
C LEU A 146 3.41 3.17 -10.51
N LEU A 147 3.96 2.32 -11.37
CA LEU A 147 5.40 2.01 -11.43
C LEU A 147 6.09 2.54 -12.71
N SER A 148 5.36 3.25 -13.58
CA SER A 148 5.85 3.80 -14.85
C SER A 148 5.93 5.32 -14.84
#